data_AF-A0A418Q6N0-F1
#
_entry.id   AF-A0A418Q6N0-F1
#
_cell.length_a   1.000
_cell.length_b   1.000
_cell.length_c   1.000
_cell.angle_alpha   90.00
_cell.angle_beta   90.00
_cell.angle_gamma   90.00
#
_symmetry.space_group_name_H-M   'P 1'
#
loop_
_entity.id
_entity.type
_entity.pdbx_description
1 polymer ?
#
loop_
_entity_poly.entity_id
_entity_poly.type
_entity_poly.pdbx_seq_one_letter_code
_entity_poly.pdbx_strand_id
1 'polypeptide(L)'
;MNDDLRHPVPDDGPLDDGAIPNVDIPEPPHPINWNLLTANDLEQELLELNRWVDWLRRTYGLPASVVPPYWHHHPELLWELSALHLHWLCAYDPDQNGSAPLGWHRDFADARQRLRDWVTASGTRLDRDRPTRQTTWPGEASAAHAEETVITDRDADFVQYVLDQVEARQNAEDAFYASLDTDASEA
;
A
#
# COMPACT_ATOMS: atom_id res chain seq x y z
N MET A 1 -36.79 25.03 -67.98
CA MET A 1 -37.31 24.02 -67.03
C MET A 1 -36.20 23.01 -66.86
N ASN A 2 -35.07 23.43 -66.27
CA ASN A 2 -34.78 23.46 -64.82
C ASN A 2 -34.70 22.03 -64.26
N ASP A 3 -33.50 21.49 -64.04
CA ASP A 3 -32.60 21.76 -62.89
C ASP A 3 -33.19 21.12 -61.63
N ASP A 4 -32.77 19.92 -61.25
CA ASP A 4 -31.62 19.60 -60.36
C ASP A 4 -32.15 19.15 -58.99
N LEU A 5 -31.27 18.50 -58.24
CA LEU A 5 -31.34 18.04 -56.84
C LEU A 5 -31.38 16.51 -56.66
N ARG A 6 -30.16 15.97 -56.82
CA ARG A 6 -29.62 14.88 -56.01
C ARG A 6 -29.91 15.13 -54.53
N HIS A 7 -30.35 14.11 -53.82
CA HIS A 7 -30.01 13.99 -52.39
C HIS A 7 -29.22 12.69 -52.21
N PRO A 8 -27.89 12.74 -52.04
CA PRO A 8 -27.13 11.59 -51.62
C PRO A 8 -27.54 11.25 -50.18
N VAL A 9 -27.77 9.96 -49.92
CA VAL A 9 -27.86 9.40 -48.57
C VAL A 9 -26.61 9.87 -47.81
N PRO A 10 -26.70 10.34 -46.55
CA PRO A 10 -25.52 10.65 -45.78
C PRO A 10 -24.68 9.38 -45.70
N ASP A 11 -23.47 9.46 -46.25
CA ASP A 11 -22.39 8.55 -45.93
C ASP A 11 -22.06 8.84 -44.46
N ASP A 12 -22.73 8.14 -43.55
CA ASP A 12 -22.29 8.03 -42.16
C ASP A 12 -20.98 7.24 -42.22
N GLY A 13 -19.91 7.98 -42.51
CA GLY A 13 -18.54 7.49 -42.44
C GLY A 13 -18.29 6.85 -41.08
N PRO A 14 -17.20 6.08 -40.92
CA PRO A 14 -16.87 5.45 -39.66
C PRO A 14 -16.93 6.55 -38.60
N LEU A 15 -17.77 6.33 -37.58
CA LEU A 15 -17.83 7.19 -36.42
C LEU A 15 -16.38 7.47 -36.04
N ASP A 16 -15.99 8.74 -36.15
CA ASP A 16 -14.78 9.25 -35.56
C ASP A 16 -14.83 8.74 -34.13
N ASP A 17 -14.04 7.70 -33.83
CA ASP A 17 -13.82 7.14 -32.50
C ASP A 17 -13.14 8.27 -31.75
N GLY A 18 -13.96 9.25 -31.37
CA GLY A 18 -13.61 10.38 -30.54
C GLY A 18 -13.02 9.73 -29.32
N ALA A 19 -11.68 9.81 -29.24
CA ALA A 19 -10.88 9.24 -28.20
C ALA A 19 -11.60 9.55 -26.89
N ILE A 20 -12.26 8.52 -26.36
CA ILE A 20 -12.95 8.60 -25.09
C ILE A 20 -11.80 9.01 -24.16
N PRO A 21 -11.81 10.24 -23.60
CA PRO A 21 -10.72 10.66 -22.74
C PRO A 21 -10.60 9.58 -21.70
N ASN A 22 -9.41 8.97 -21.59
CA ASN A 22 -9.12 7.82 -20.74
C ASN A 22 -9.92 8.00 -19.46
N VAL A 23 -11.07 7.33 -19.37
CA VAL A 23 -11.90 7.40 -18.18
C VAL A 23 -10.94 6.90 -17.12
N ASP A 24 -10.82 7.67 -16.05
CA ASP A 24 -9.97 7.40 -14.89
C ASP A 24 -10.55 6.14 -14.22
N ILE A 25 -10.40 4.99 -14.90
CA ILE A 25 -10.80 3.68 -14.43
C ILE A 25 -9.78 3.41 -13.33
N PRO A 26 -10.21 3.32 -12.06
CA PRO A 26 -9.31 2.99 -10.97
C PRO A 26 -8.57 1.72 -11.36
N GLU A 27 -7.24 1.74 -11.25
CA GLU A 27 -6.45 0.56 -11.55
C GLU A 27 -6.97 -0.60 -10.68
N PRO A 28 -7.16 -1.81 -11.26
CA PRO A 28 -7.63 -2.93 -10.48
C PRO A 28 -6.72 -3.16 -9.28
N PRO A 29 -7.29 -3.40 -8.08
CA PRO A 29 -6.51 -3.64 -6.88
C PRO A 29 -5.52 -4.80 -7.11
N HIS A 30 -4.22 -4.52 -6.97
CA HIS A 30 -3.16 -5.49 -7.20
C HIS A 30 -2.34 -5.77 -5.94
N PRO A 31 -1.69 -6.95 -5.84
CA PRO A 31 -0.77 -7.23 -4.74
C PRO A 31 0.32 -6.17 -4.63
N ILE A 32 0.46 -5.58 -3.43
CA ILE A 32 1.49 -4.60 -3.12
C ILE A 32 2.76 -5.36 -2.71
N ASN A 33 3.86 -5.14 -3.42
CA ASN A 33 5.18 -5.59 -2.99
C ASN A 33 6.02 -4.38 -2.56
N TRP A 34 6.02 -4.09 -1.25
CA TRP A 34 6.74 -2.97 -0.65
C TRP A 34 8.23 -2.89 -1.00
N ASN A 35 8.86 -4.03 -1.32
CA ASN A 35 10.27 -4.06 -1.70
C ASN A 35 10.53 -3.55 -3.13
N LEU A 36 9.51 -3.54 -4.00
CA LEU A 36 9.66 -3.21 -5.42
C LEU A 36 9.03 -1.86 -5.81
N LEU A 37 8.37 -1.18 -4.87
CA LEU A 37 7.77 0.13 -5.14
C LEU A 37 8.84 1.17 -5.45
N THR A 38 8.51 2.06 -6.39
CA THR A 38 9.26 3.30 -6.59
C THR A 38 9.04 4.24 -5.40
N ALA A 39 9.86 5.27 -5.27
CA ALA A 39 9.70 6.25 -4.18
C ALA A 39 8.30 6.90 -4.17
N ASN A 40 7.77 7.25 -5.34
CA ASN A 40 6.44 7.86 -5.46
C ASN A 40 5.32 6.87 -5.09
N ASP A 41 5.38 5.64 -5.61
CA ASP A 41 4.32 4.66 -5.34
C ASP A 41 4.34 4.24 -3.86
N LEU A 42 5.54 4.14 -3.27
CA LEU A 42 5.70 3.86 -1.85
C LEU A 42 5.01 4.91 -0.96
N GLU A 43 5.16 6.20 -1.28
CA GLU A 43 4.48 7.28 -0.55
C GLU A 43 2.97 7.12 -0.63
N GLN A 44 2.44 6.96 -1.85
CA GLN A 44 0.99 6.88 -2.08
C GLN A 44 0.37 5.69 -1.35
N GLU A 45 0.98 4.52 -1.47
CA GLU A 45 0.52 3.29 -0.82
C GLU A 45 0.57 3.37 0.71
N LEU A 46 1.64 3.96 1.28
CA LEU A 46 1.73 4.16 2.73
C LEU A 46 0.63 5.10 3.23
N LEU A 47 0.41 6.23 2.53
CA LEU A 47 -0.63 7.19 2.89
C LEU A 47 -2.03 6.58 2.77
N GLU A 48 -2.29 5.81 1.72
CA GLU A 48 -3.57 5.14 1.53
C GLU A 48 -3.83 4.10 2.60
N LEU A 49 -2.85 3.22 2.85
CA LEU A 49 -2.96 2.22 3.90
C LEU A 49 -3.19 2.87 5.26
N ASN A 50 -2.50 3.97 5.57
CA ASN A 50 -2.70 4.70 6.81
C ASN A 50 -4.13 5.22 6.99
N ARG A 51 -4.71 5.83 5.95
CA ARG A 51 -6.11 6.26 5.96
C ARG A 51 -7.06 5.09 6.22
N TRP A 52 -6.82 3.97 5.54
CA TRP A 52 -7.66 2.78 5.67
C TRP A 52 -7.53 2.13 7.05
N VAL A 53 -6.32 2.00 7.62
CA VAL A 53 -6.10 1.48 8.97
C VAL A 53 -6.78 2.37 10.02
N ASP A 54 -6.73 3.69 9.84
CA ASP A 54 -7.44 4.64 10.71
C ASP A 54 -8.96 4.46 10.65
N TRP A 55 -9.51 4.23 9.47
CA TRP A 55 -10.92 3.88 9.30
C TRP A 55 -11.24 2.53 9.97
N LEU A 56 -10.43 1.50 9.73
CA LEU A 56 -10.64 0.14 10.23
C LEU A 56 -10.68 0.12 11.76
N ARG A 57 -9.69 0.74 12.42
CA ARG A 57 -9.62 0.74 13.90
C ARG A 57 -10.80 1.49 14.52
N ARG A 58 -11.26 2.59 13.90
CA ARG A 58 -12.37 3.40 14.42
C ARG A 58 -13.70 2.71 14.18
N THR A 59 -13.89 2.11 13.01
CA THR A 59 -15.13 1.42 12.63
C THR A 59 -15.37 0.17 13.46
N TYR A 60 -14.32 -0.63 13.71
CA TYR A 60 -14.43 -1.90 14.44
C TYR A 60 -14.02 -1.80 15.91
N GLY A 61 -13.69 -0.59 16.42
CA GLY A 61 -13.28 -0.37 17.80
C GLY A 61 -12.05 -1.18 18.22
N LEU A 62 -11.04 -1.25 17.35
CA LEU A 62 -9.87 -2.09 17.57
C LEU A 62 -8.95 -1.49 18.66
N PRO A 63 -8.57 -2.27 19.68
CA PRO A 63 -7.60 -1.82 20.67
C PRO A 63 -6.17 -1.85 20.13
N ALA A 64 -5.25 -1.16 20.83
CA ALA A 64 -3.82 -1.16 20.51
C ALA A 64 -3.18 -2.56 20.53
N SER A 65 -3.80 -3.53 21.21
CA SER A 65 -3.36 -4.94 21.17
C SER A 65 -3.63 -5.65 19.85
N VAL A 66 -4.43 -5.07 18.95
CA VAL A 66 -4.69 -5.59 17.60
C VAL A 66 -4.02 -4.68 16.56
N VAL A 67 -4.21 -3.37 16.67
CA VAL A 67 -3.58 -2.39 15.79
C VAL A 67 -2.92 -1.31 16.67
N PRO A 68 -1.59 -1.40 16.90
CA PRO A 68 -0.86 -0.45 17.74
C PRO A 68 -0.64 0.87 17.00
N PRO A 69 -0.34 1.98 17.70
CA PRO A 69 -0.12 3.27 17.05
C PRO A 69 1.03 3.26 16.03
N TYR A 70 2.11 2.53 16.33
CA TYR A 70 3.32 2.42 15.51
C TYR A 70 3.32 1.16 14.62
N TRP A 71 2.16 0.72 14.16
CA TRP A 71 2.04 -0.45 13.27
C TRP A 71 2.94 -0.34 12.02
N HIS A 72 3.20 0.88 11.53
CA HIS A 72 4.03 1.15 10.36
C HIS A 72 5.53 0.89 10.58
N HIS A 73 5.99 0.82 11.84
CA HIS A 73 7.38 0.44 12.16
C HIS A 73 7.61 -1.08 12.14
N HIS A 74 6.54 -1.88 12.04
CA HIS A 74 6.63 -3.34 12.07
C HIS A 74 6.29 -3.92 10.70
N PRO A 75 7.28 -4.44 9.96
CA PRO A 75 7.04 -5.02 8.63
C PRO A 75 5.96 -6.09 8.64
N GLU A 76 5.91 -6.96 9.65
CA GLU A 76 4.89 -8.01 9.77
C GLU A 76 3.46 -7.45 9.87
N LEU A 77 3.27 -6.30 10.53
CA LEU A 77 1.97 -5.62 10.60
C LEU A 77 1.69 -4.91 9.29
N LEU A 78 2.68 -4.22 8.72
CA LEU A 78 2.57 -3.56 7.41
C LEU A 78 2.09 -4.55 6.33
N TRP A 79 2.74 -5.71 6.21
CA TRP A 79 2.39 -6.74 5.23
C TRP A 79 0.97 -7.31 5.45
N GLU A 80 0.63 -7.69 6.68
CA GLU A 80 -0.70 -8.26 6.99
C GLU A 80 -1.82 -7.24 6.76
N LEU A 81 -1.63 -5.99 7.17
CA LEU A 81 -2.60 -4.90 6.98
C LEU A 81 -2.78 -4.56 5.50
N SER A 82 -1.69 -4.57 4.72
CA SER A 82 -1.75 -4.36 3.26
C SER A 82 -2.58 -5.43 2.57
N ALA A 83 -2.34 -6.70 2.91
CA ALA A 83 -3.11 -7.82 2.35
C ALA A 83 -4.59 -7.74 2.73
N LEU A 84 -4.90 -7.35 3.97
CA LEU A 84 -6.27 -7.17 4.43
C LEU A 84 -6.98 -6.00 3.74
N HIS A 85 -6.25 -4.90 3.49
CA HIS A 85 -6.75 -3.76 2.72
C HIS A 85 -7.07 -4.17 1.28
N LEU A 86 -6.16 -4.88 0.63
CA LEU A 86 -6.37 -5.39 -0.72
C LEU A 86 -7.59 -6.32 -0.79
N HIS A 87 -7.72 -7.24 0.17
CA HIS A 87 -8.87 -8.12 0.23
C HIS A 87 -10.18 -7.33 0.44
N TRP A 88 -10.15 -6.24 1.22
CA TRP A 88 -11.29 -5.35 1.39
C TRP A 88 -11.68 -4.68 0.07
N LEU A 89 -10.72 -4.11 -0.67
CA LEU A 89 -10.96 -3.50 -1.98
C LEU A 89 -11.60 -4.50 -2.94
N CYS A 90 -11.04 -5.70 -3.05
CA CYS A 90 -11.62 -6.74 -3.89
C CYS A 90 -13.03 -7.13 -3.43
N ALA A 91 -13.28 -7.28 -2.13
CA ALA A 91 -14.58 -7.73 -1.62
C ALA A 91 -15.73 -6.72 -1.81
N TYR A 92 -15.41 -5.43 -1.98
CA TYR A 92 -16.36 -4.35 -2.21
C TYR A 92 -16.34 -3.82 -3.65
N ASP A 93 -15.64 -4.50 -4.56
CA ASP A 93 -15.65 -4.17 -5.98
C ASP A 93 -17.08 -4.37 -6.58
N PRO A 94 -17.55 -3.46 -7.47
CA PRO A 94 -18.91 -3.52 -8.04
C PRO A 94 -19.24 -4.82 -8.77
N ASP A 95 -18.25 -5.51 -9.31
CA ASP A 95 -18.43 -6.75 -10.07
C ASP A 95 -18.40 -8.01 -9.19
N GLN A 96 -18.12 -7.87 -7.88
CA GLN A 96 -18.15 -9.01 -6.96
C GLN A 96 -19.55 -9.47 -6.58
N ASN A 97 -19.63 -10.75 -6.18
CA ASN A 97 -20.84 -11.29 -5.58
C ASN A 97 -21.18 -10.58 -4.26
N GLY A 98 -22.47 -10.34 -4.01
CA GLY A 98 -22.94 -9.70 -2.77
C GLY A 98 -22.61 -10.45 -1.47
N SER A 99 -22.12 -11.70 -1.56
CA SER A 99 -21.59 -12.45 -0.40
C SER A 99 -20.12 -12.16 -0.10
N ALA A 100 -19.38 -11.50 -0.99
CA ALA A 100 -17.94 -11.23 -0.83
C ALA A 100 -17.64 -10.41 0.44
N PRO A 101 -18.41 -9.36 0.81
CA PRO A 101 -18.20 -8.66 2.07
C PRO A 101 -18.33 -9.56 3.31
N LEU A 102 -19.23 -10.56 3.27
CA LEU A 102 -19.35 -11.52 4.36
C LEU A 102 -18.14 -12.47 4.43
N GLY A 103 -17.60 -12.85 3.27
CA GLY A 103 -16.33 -13.57 3.16
C GLY A 103 -15.19 -12.82 3.81
N TRP A 104 -15.02 -11.54 3.46
CA TRP A 104 -14.00 -10.67 4.05
C TRP A 104 -14.10 -10.59 5.57
N HIS A 105 -15.31 -10.49 6.14
CA HIS A 105 -15.46 -10.45 7.61
C HIS A 105 -15.04 -11.75 8.30
N ARG A 106 -15.18 -12.90 7.63
CA ARG A 106 -14.69 -14.19 8.14
C ARG A 106 -13.17 -14.18 8.19
N ASP A 107 -12.53 -13.79 7.10
CA ASP A 107 -11.07 -13.78 7.00
C ASP A 107 -10.44 -12.69 7.89
N PHE A 108 -11.15 -11.56 8.07
CA PHE A 108 -10.79 -10.52 9.03
C PHE A 108 -10.78 -11.02 10.48
N ALA A 109 -11.70 -11.92 10.85
CA ALA A 109 -11.70 -12.50 12.20
C ALA A 109 -10.41 -13.29 12.47
N ASP A 110 -9.94 -14.07 11.49
CA ASP A 110 -8.70 -14.82 11.58
C ASP A 110 -7.46 -13.90 11.53
N ALA A 111 -7.48 -12.88 10.68
CA ALA A 111 -6.43 -11.86 10.60
C ALA A 111 -6.25 -11.12 11.92
N ARG A 112 -7.35 -10.79 12.63
CA ARG A 112 -7.28 -10.16 13.96
C ARG A 112 -6.53 -11.01 14.98
N GLN A 113 -6.57 -12.34 14.88
CA GLN A 113 -5.78 -13.18 15.76
C GLN A 113 -4.29 -13.06 15.44
N ARG A 114 -3.92 -13.17 14.16
CA ARG A 114 -2.52 -13.00 13.70
C ARG A 114 -1.96 -11.63 14.07
N LEU A 115 -2.73 -10.57 13.90
CA LEU A 115 -2.34 -9.21 14.30
C LEU A 115 -2.01 -9.12 15.79
N ARG A 116 -2.79 -9.76 16.67
CA ARG A 116 -2.47 -9.81 18.11
C ARG A 116 -1.16 -10.54 18.39
N ASP A 117 -0.92 -11.62 17.65
CA ASP A 117 0.30 -12.42 17.80
C ASP A 117 1.52 -11.58 17.35
N TRP A 118 1.40 -10.81 16.27
CA TRP A 118 2.44 -9.87 15.82
C TRP A 118 2.69 -8.72 16.81
N VAL A 119 1.65 -8.10 17.35
CA VAL A 119 1.77 -7.08 18.40
C VAL A 119 2.48 -7.64 19.64
N THR A 120 2.15 -8.88 20.02
CA THR A 120 2.79 -9.55 21.15
C THR A 120 4.26 -9.85 20.88
N ALA A 121 4.61 -10.29 19.67
CA ALA A 121 5.97 -10.62 19.28
C ALA A 121 6.89 -9.38 19.16
N SER A 122 6.40 -8.32 18.50
CA SER A 122 7.09 -7.03 18.41
C SER A 122 7.25 -6.38 19.79
N GLY A 123 6.23 -6.49 20.64
CA GLY A 123 6.21 -5.90 21.97
C GLY A 123 5.86 -4.41 21.97
N THR A 124 5.34 -3.91 20.85
CA THR A 124 4.80 -2.56 20.70
C THR A 124 3.56 -2.35 21.58
N ARG A 125 3.37 -1.13 22.08
CA ARG A 125 2.34 -0.75 23.06
C ARG A 125 1.70 0.58 22.66
N LEU A 126 0.77 1.04 23.50
CA LEU A 126 0.08 2.31 23.26
C LEU A 126 1.00 3.53 23.40
N ASP A 127 1.92 3.50 24.37
CA ASP A 127 2.77 4.64 24.73
C ASP A 127 4.25 4.43 24.38
N ARG A 128 4.61 3.22 23.95
CA ARG A 128 6.00 2.84 23.69
C ARG A 128 6.10 1.83 22.57
N ASP A 129 7.22 1.88 21.88
CA ASP A 129 7.54 0.97 20.80
C ASP A 129 8.97 0.44 20.88
N ARG A 130 9.20 -0.72 20.28
CA ARG A 130 10.54 -1.24 20.00
C ARG A 130 10.51 -2.08 18.73
N PRO A 131 11.55 -2.03 17.88
CA PRO A 131 11.65 -2.90 16.72
C PRO A 131 11.52 -4.38 17.07
N THR A 132 10.90 -5.13 16.15
CA THR A 132 10.69 -6.56 16.30
C THR A 132 12.02 -7.29 16.42
N ARG A 133 12.16 -8.12 17.47
CA ARG A 133 13.41 -8.85 17.73
C ARG A 133 13.59 -9.94 16.68
N GLN A 134 14.71 -9.88 15.99
CA GLN A 134 15.16 -10.96 15.12
C GLN A 134 16.02 -11.94 15.91
N THR A 135 15.74 -13.23 15.76
CA THR A 135 16.57 -14.29 16.33
C THR A 135 17.88 -14.35 15.54
N THR A 136 19.03 -14.20 16.20
CA THR A 136 20.34 -14.42 15.57
C THR A 136 20.55 -15.90 15.30
N TRP A 137 20.86 -16.26 14.05
CA TRP A 137 21.15 -17.65 13.67
C TRP A 137 22.63 -18.00 13.93
N PRO A 138 22.98 -19.29 14.05
CA PRO A 138 24.37 -19.70 14.23
C PRO A 138 25.27 -19.18 13.09
N GLY A 139 26.32 -18.43 13.45
CA GLY A 139 27.25 -17.83 12.50
C GLY A 139 26.95 -16.36 12.15
N GLU A 140 25.80 -15.84 12.55
CA GLU A 140 25.48 -14.42 12.40
C GLU A 140 26.05 -13.59 13.56
N ALA A 141 26.40 -12.34 13.27
CA ALA A 141 26.73 -11.38 14.31
C ALA A 141 25.49 -11.11 15.16
N SER A 142 25.66 -11.05 16.48
CA SER A 142 24.57 -10.67 17.38
C SER A 142 24.12 -9.24 17.05
N ALA A 143 22.84 -9.07 16.76
CA ALA A 143 22.25 -7.76 16.53
C ALA A 143 22.27 -6.93 17.82
N ALA A 144 22.50 -5.62 17.67
CA ALA A 144 22.40 -4.69 18.80
C ALA A 144 20.99 -4.73 19.41
N HIS A 145 20.91 -4.62 20.73
CA HIS A 145 19.61 -4.48 21.40
C HIS A 145 18.99 -3.13 21.05
N ALA A 146 17.88 -3.14 20.31
CA ALA A 146 17.10 -1.94 20.08
C ALA A 146 16.45 -1.47 21.39
N GLU A 147 16.58 -0.18 21.68
CA GLU A 147 15.99 0.45 22.86
C GLU A 147 14.50 0.73 22.66
N GLU A 148 13.76 0.80 23.76
CA GLU A 148 12.35 1.17 23.76
C GLU A 148 12.21 2.69 23.58
N THR A 149 11.39 3.10 22.61
CA THR A 149 11.10 4.51 22.27
C THR A 149 9.73 4.89 22.77
N VAL A 150 9.56 6.12 23.29
CA VAL A 150 8.26 6.63 23.73
C VAL A 150 7.49 7.22 22.54
N ILE A 151 6.24 6.83 22.41
CA ILE A 151 5.31 7.36 21.41
C ILE A 151 4.74 8.69 21.93
N THR A 152 5.16 9.80 21.34
CA THR A 152 4.72 11.15 21.76
C THR A 152 3.67 11.72 20.83
N ASP A 153 3.92 11.66 19.52
CA ASP A 153 3.00 12.07 18.47
C ASP A 153 3.07 11.08 17.32
N ARG A 154 2.02 10.26 17.19
CA ARG A 154 1.95 9.20 16.19
C ARG A 154 1.82 9.74 14.77
N ASP A 155 1.14 10.86 14.58
CA ASP A 155 0.89 11.36 13.24
C ASP A 155 2.13 12.07 12.70
N ALA A 156 2.84 12.83 13.55
CA ALA A 156 4.14 13.39 13.20
C ALA A 156 5.18 12.30 12.90
N ASP A 157 5.22 11.25 13.72
CA ASP A 157 6.10 10.10 13.49
C ASP A 157 5.79 9.37 12.18
N PHE A 158 4.51 9.15 11.87
CA PHE A 158 4.11 8.52 10.61
C PHE A 158 4.56 9.35 9.39
N VAL A 159 4.40 10.68 9.45
CA VAL A 159 4.89 11.57 8.38
C VAL A 159 6.41 11.44 8.22
N GLN A 160 7.15 11.47 9.33
CA GLN A 160 8.61 11.31 9.28
C GLN A 160 9.01 9.95 8.70
N TYR A 161 8.34 8.87 9.12
CA TYR A 161 8.57 7.54 8.59
C TYR A 161 8.39 7.49 7.06
N VAL A 162 7.32 8.07 6.53
CA VAL A 162 7.08 8.11 5.08
C VAL A 162 8.20 8.87 4.37
N LEU A 163 8.60 10.04 4.88
CA LEU A 163 9.70 10.82 4.31
C LEU A 163 11.01 10.02 4.29
N ASP A 164 11.35 9.35 5.40
CA ASP A 164 12.56 8.53 5.51
C ASP A 164 12.54 7.35 4.52
N GLN A 165 11.40 6.70 4.35
CA GLN A 165 11.23 5.59 3.39
C GLN A 165 11.36 6.06 1.94
N VAL A 166 10.78 7.21 1.61
CA VAL A 166 10.86 7.83 0.27
C VAL A 166 12.29 8.24 -0.04
N GLU A 167 12.96 8.93 0.88
CA GLU A 167 14.36 9.35 0.70
C GLU A 167 15.28 8.13 0.52
N ALA A 168 15.11 7.10 1.34
CA ALA A 168 15.87 5.85 1.21
C ALA A 168 15.68 5.21 -0.18
N ARG A 169 14.46 5.28 -0.73
CA ARG A 169 14.15 4.73 -2.05
C ARG A 169 14.74 5.57 -3.18
N GLN A 170 14.62 6.89 -3.11
CA GLN A 170 15.22 7.81 -4.08
C GLN A 170 16.74 7.65 -4.14
N ASN A 171 17.41 7.58 -2.98
CA ASN A 171 18.85 7.36 -2.93
C ASN A 171 19.27 6.01 -3.55
N ALA A 172 18.46 4.97 -3.39
CA ALA A 172 18.70 3.66 -4.01
C ALA A 172 18.50 3.70 -5.54
N GLU A 173 17.47 4.40 -6.01
CA GLU A 173 17.19 4.63 -7.43
C GLU A 173 18.32 5.45 -8.08
N ASP A 174 18.73 6.56 -7.48
CA ASP A 174 19.82 7.41 -7.95
C ASP A 174 21.15 6.65 -8.03
N ALA A 175 21.47 5.84 -7.00
CA ALA A 175 22.65 5.00 -6.99
C ALA A 175 22.62 3.96 -8.13
N PHE A 176 21.44 3.38 -8.41
CA PHE A 176 21.27 2.46 -9.52
C PHE A 176 21.50 3.15 -10.87
N TYR A 177 20.88 4.31 -11.12
CA TYR A 177 21.09 5.05 -12.37
C TYR A 177 22.54 5.49 -12.55
N ALA A 178 23.20 5.97 -11.49
CA ALA A 178 24.62 6.33 -11.54
C ALA A 178 25.53 5.14 -11.89
N SER A 179 25.18 3.93 -11.45
CA SER A 179 25.93 2.71 -11.82
C SER A 179 25.76 2.36 -13.31
N LEU A 180 24.56 2.53 -13.87
CA LEU A 180 24.29 2.26 -15.29
C LEU A 180 25.00 3.24 -16.23
N ASP A 181 25.06 4.51 -15.86
CA ASP A 181 25.75 5.54 -16.64
C ASP A 181 27.28 5.30 -16.68
N THR A 182 27.84 4.75 -15.60
CA THR A 182 29.26 4.38 -15.53
C THR A 182 29.56 3.22 -16.48
N ASP A 183 28.76 2.16 -16.43
CA ASP A 183 28.91 0.98 -17.31
C ASP A 183 28.70 1.33 -18.80
N ALA A 184 27.80 2.27 -19.11
CA ALA A 184 27.56 2.75 -20.47
C ALA A 184 28.69 3.65 -21.01
N SER A 185 29.48 4.27 -20.13
CA SER A 185 30.61 5.14 -20.50
C SER A 185 31.93 4.39 -20.72
N GLU A 186 32.03 3.14 -20.24
CA GLU A 186 33.21 2.28 -20.40
C GLU A 186 33.12 1.27 -21.57
N ALA A 187 31.98 1.22 -22.27
CA ALA A 187 31.73 0.36 -23.44
C ALA A 187 31.91 1.09 -24.79
#